data_AF-A0A2M9A9T5-F1
#
_entry.id   AF-A0A2M9A9T5-F1
#
_cell.length_a   1.000
_cell.length_b   1.000
_cell.length_c   1.000
_cell.angle_alpha   90.00
_cell.angle_beta   90.00
_cell.angle_gamma   90.00
#
_symmetry.space_group_name_H-M   'P 1'
#
loop_
_entity.id
_entity.type
_entity.pdbx_description
1 polymer ?
#
loop_
_entity_poly.entity_id
_entity_poly.type
_entity_poly.pdbx_seq_one_letter_code
_entity_poly.pdbx_strand_id
1 'polypeptide(L)' 'MKFIKHAFEKFDERTFTPEMAAKLMNGKHILKQSKSNPDRYLALGSVDGNCWVVVLEKDLYTVVTARRAHDDEEELWKRK' A
#
# COMPACT_ATOMS: atom_id res chain seq x y z
N MET A 1 -10.45 19.46 3.27
CA MET A 1 -9.56 18.35 3.63
C MET A 1 -10.31 17.33 4.49
N LYS A 2 -10.82 16.25 3.90
CA LYS A 2 -11.56 15.17 4.61
C LYS A 2 -11.06 13.76 4.29
N PHE A 3 -9.91 13.63 3.61
CA PHE A 3 -9.50 12.36 2.97
C PHE A 3 -8.73 11.39 3.87
N ILE A 4 -8.33 11.76 5.08
CA ILE A 4 -7.25 11.03 5.76
C ILE A 4 -7.67 10.39 7.10
N LYS A 5 -8.73 10.86 7.77
CA LYS A 5 -9.06 10.41 9.14
C LYS A 5 -9.31 8.90 9.26
N HIS A 6 -10.04 8.29 8.31
CA HIS A 6 -10.39 6.87 8.41
C HIS A 6 -9.25 5.91 8.03
N ALA A 7 -8.31 6.38 7.20
CA ALA A 7 -7.13 5.60 6.86
C ALA A 7 -6.14 5.56 8.04
N PHE A 8 -5.97 6.67 8.78
CA PHE A 8 -5.11 6.76 9.96
C PHE A 8 -5.43 5.73 11.05
N GLU A 9 -6.71 5.45 11.29
CA GLU A 9 -7.14 4.54 12.36
C GLU A 9 -6.65 3.09 12.12
N LYS A 10 -6.43 2.67 10.87
CA LYS A 10 -5.94 1.31 10.54
C LYS A 10 -4.42 1.19 10.43
N PHE A 11 -3.71 2.31 10.41
CA PHE A 11 -2.26 2.34 10.38
C PHE A 11 -1.65 2.10 11.77
N ASP A 12 -2.35 2.50 12.83
CA ASP A 12 -1.92 2.40 14.23
C ASP A 12 -1.73 0.93 14.67
N GLU A 13 -2.58 0.00 14.19
CA GLU A 13 -2.47 -1.43 14.51
C GLU A 13 -1.24 -2.13 13.87
N ARG A 14 -0.53 -1.51 12.92
CA ARG A 14 0.46 -2.21 12.08
C ARG A 14 1.77 -1.48 11.81
N THR A 15 2.32 -0.70 12.75
CA THR A 15 3.68 -0.10 12.64
C THR A 15 3.97 0.64 11.31
N PHE A 16 2.96 0.93 10.50
CA PHE A 16 3.11 1.45 9.15
C PHE A 16 2.49 2.81 9.17
N THR A 17 3.35 3.83 9.20
CA THR A 17 2.86 5.18 9.39
C THR A 17 2.26 5.73 8.10
N PRO A 18 1.32 6.67 8.21
CA PRO A 18 0.85 7.49 7.08
C PRO A 18 1.98 8.12 6.26
N GLU A 19 3.11 8.46 6.89
CA GLU A 19 4.29 8.98 6.19
C GLU A 19 4.95 7.91 5.31
N MET A 20 4.99 6.65 5.75
CA MET A 20 5.45 5.52 4.93
C MET A 20 4.52 5.29 3.73
N ALA A 21 3.20 5.40 3.95
CA ALA A 21 2.22 5.35 2.86
C ALA A 21 2.49 6.46 1.84
N ALA A 22 2.69 7.69 2.30
CA ALA A 22 3.00 8.82 1.45
C ALA A 22 4.33 8.63 0.70
N LYS A 23 5.38 8.11 1.36
CA LYS A 23 6.67 7.78 0.73
C LYS A 23 6.51 6.72 -0.36
N LEU A 24 5.71 5.68 -0.12
CA LEU A 24 5.45 4.63 -1.09
C LEU A 24 4.70 5.17 -2.32
N MET A 25 3.65 5.96 -2.09
CA MET A 25 2.82 6.53 -3.16
C MET A 25 3.56 7.58 -4.00
N ASN A 26 4.44 8.37 -3.38
CA ASN A 26 5.30 9.32 -4.10
C ASN A 26 6.55 8.67 -4.71
N GLY A 27 6.89 7.45 -4.30
CA GLY A 27 8.05 6.71 -4.76
C GLY A 27 7.76 5.79 -5.95
N LYS A 28 8.78 5.02 -6.36
CA LYS A 28 8.59 3.91 -7.31
C LYS A 28 7.67 2.89 -6.64
N HIS A 29 6.51 2.64 -7.25
CA HIS A 29 5.58 1.60 -6.81
C HIS A 29 5.05 0.81 -8.02
N ILE A 30 4.53 -0.39 -7.77
CA ILE A 30 3.75 -1.17 -8.72
C ILE A 30 2.30 -1.12 -8.26
N LEU A 31 1.42 -0.64 -9.12
CA LEU A 31 -0.02 -0.71 -8.88
C LEU A 31 -0.57 -1.95 -9.58
N LYS A 32 -1.26 -2.80 -8.83
CA LYS A 32 -1.89 -4.03 -9.33
C LYS A 32 -3.31 -4.11 -8.81
N GLN A 33 -4.28 -4.38 -9.67
CA GLN A 33 -5.64 -4.64 -9.22
C GLN A 33 -5.70 -5.97 -8.47
N SER A 34 -6.44 -6.03 -7.36
CA SER A 34 -6.60 -7.26 -6.59
C SER A 34 -7.46 -8.25 -7.37
N LYS A 35 -6.95 -9.48 -7.55
CA LYS A 35 -7.69 -10.55 -8.26
C LYS A 35 -8.96 -10.98 -7.53
N SER A 36 -8.95 -10.91 -6.20
CA SER A 36 -10.08 -11.33 -5.37
C SER A 36 -11.13 -10.23 -5.17
N ASN A 37 -10.76 -8.97 -5.35
CA ASN A 37 -11.66 -7.82 -5.18
C ASN A 37 -11.31 -6.75 -6.23
N PRO A 38 -12.06 -6.66 -7.34
CA PRO A 38 -11.74 -5.70 -8.41
C PRO A 38 -11.87 -4.24 -7.96
N ASP A 39 -12.64 -3.95 -6.90
CA ASP A 39 -12.73 -2.63 -6.29
C ASP A 39 -11.51 -2.25 -5.43
N ARG A 40 -10.50 -3.10 -5.33
CA ARG A 40 -9.28 -2.83 -4.57
C ARG A 40 -8.03 -2.93 -5.42
N TYR A 41 -7.09 -2.04 -5.13
CA TYR A 41 -5.76 -2.00 -5.73
C TYR A 41 -4.70 -2.28 -4.68
N LEU A 42 -3.59 -2.85 -5.13
CA LEU A 42 -2.41 -3.19 -4.34
C LEU A 42 -1.27 -2.34 -4.90
N ALA A 43 -0.80 -1.39 -4.11
CA ALA A 43 0.38 -0.61 -4.40
C ALA A 43 1.57 -1.25 -3.66
N LEU A 44 2.46 -1.90 -4.41
CA LEU A 44 3.69 -2.49 -3.89
C LEU A 44 4.83 -1.49 -4.02
N GLY A 45 5.61 -1.31 -2.97
CA GLY A 45 6.79 -0.46 -3.02
C GLY A 45 7.76 -0.77 -1.89
N SER A 46 8.98 -0.27 -2.01
CA SER A 46 9.99 -0.41 -0.95
C SER A 46 10.05 0.87 -0.12
N VAL A 47 9.93 0.71 1.20
CA VAL A 47 10.12 1.78 2.18
C VAL A 47 11.13 1.28 3.20
N ASP A 48 12.22 2.03 3.39
CA ASP A 48 13.27 1.68 4.35
C ASP A 48 13.89 0.29 4.11
N GLY A 49 14.14 -0.04 2.83
CA GLY A 49 14.71 -1.34 2.42
C GLY A 49 13.74 -2.53 2.51
N ASN A 50 12.50 -2.29 2.93
CA ASN A 50 11.50 -3.31 3.16
C ASN A 50 10.37 -3.18 2.15
N CYS A 51 9.91 -4.30 1.58
CA CYS A 51 8.78 -4.29 0.65
C CYS A 51 7.44 -4.26 1.41
N TRP A 52 6.61 -3.31 1.02
CA TRP A 52 5.30 -3.04 1.60
C TRP A 52 4.23 -3.04 0.52
N VAL A 53 3.03 -3.41 0.94
CA VAL A 53 1.83 -3.44 0.11
C VAL A 53 0.78 -2.58 0.76
N VAL A 54 0.39 -1.53 0.06
CA VAL A 54 -0.71 -0.64 0.43
C VAL A 54 -1.94 -1.04 -0.37
N VAL A 55 -2.98 -1.45 0.33
CA VAL A 55 -4.28 -1.75 -0.27
C VAL A 55 -5.08 -0.45 -0.37
N LEU A 56 -5.43 -0.09 -1.59
CA LEU A 56 -6.22 1.08 -1.93
C LEU A 56 -7.62 0.65 -2.38
N GLU A 57 -8.61 1.51 -2.23
CA GLU A 57 -9.88 1.36 -2.94
C GLU A 57 -9.75 1.76 -4.42
N LYS A 58 -10.83 1.54 -5.18
CA LYS A 58 -10.93 1.87 -6.62
C LYS A 58 -10.63 3.32 -6.97
N ASP A 59 -10.82 4.22 -6.00
CA ASP A 59 -10.55 5.64 -6.12
C ASP A 59 -9.04 5.95 -6.06
N LEU A 60 -8.20 4.99 -5.69
CA LEU A 60 -6.73 5.09 -5.54
C LEU A 60 -6.23 6.11 -4.51
N TYR A 61 -7.10 6.94 -3.93
CA TYR A 61 -6.76 7.87 -2.85
C TYR A 61 -7.07 7.32 -1.46
N THR A 62 -8.05 6.43 -1.34
CA THR A 62 -8.44 5.83 -0.06
C THR A 62 -7.57 4.62 0.25
N VAL A 63 -6.72 4.74 1.28
CA VAL A 63 -5.98 3.60 1.82
C VAL A 63 -6.89 2.79 2.75
N VAL A 64 -7.05 1.52 2.41
CA VAL A 64 -7.81 0.55 3.21
C VAL A 64 -6.93 -0.06 4.29
N THR A 65 -5.71 -0.46 3.94
CA THR A 65 -4.75 -1.06 4.89
C THR A 65 -3.35 -1.08 4.27
N ALA A 66 -2.33 -1.27 5.10
CA ALA A 66 -0.98 -1.58 4.65
C ALA A 66 -0.44 -2.82 5.38
N ARG A 67 0.45 -3.54 4.71
CA ARG A 67 1.10 -4.75 5.24
C ARG A 67 2.46 -4.96 4.60
N ARG A 68 3.30 -5.80 5.22
CA ARG A 68 4.48 -6.34 4.56
C ARG A 68 4.08 -7.15 3.33
N ALA A 69 4.86 -7.03 2.27
CA ALA A 69 4.71 -7.89 1.10
C ALA A 69 4.97 -9.35 1.49
N HIS A 70 4.21 -10.27 0.90
CA HIS A 70 4.55 -11.69 0.92
C HIS A 70 5.60 -12.01 -0.14
N ASP A 71 6.18 -13.21 -0.05
CA ASP A 71 7.25 -13.67 -0.94
C ASP A 71 6.92 -13.49 -2.45
N ASP A 72 5.70 -13.81 -2.89
CA ASP A 72 5.23 -13.61 -4.27
C ASP A 72 5.20 -12.12 -4.69
N GLU A 73 4.79 -11.25 -3.78
CA GLU A 73 4.72 -9.80 -3.96
C GLU A 73 6.13 -9.18 -3.98
N GLU A 74 7.04 -9.69 -3.15
CA GLU A 74 8.45 -9.30 -3.13
C GLU A 74 9.18 -9.74 -4.40
N GLU A 75 8.93 -10.96 -4.87
CA GLU A 75 9.47 -11.45 -6.13
C GLU A 75 8.97 -10.59 -7.31
N LEU A 76 7.69 -10.24 -7.32
CA LEU A 76 7.09 -9.36 -8.32
C LEU A 76 7.71 -7.95 -8.28
N TRP A 77 8.04 -7.44 -7.09
CA TRP A 77 8.76 -6.17 -6.93
C TRP A 77 10.22 -6.25 -7.42
N LYS A 78 10.93 -7.34 -7.13
CA LYS A 78 12.33 -7.57 -7.57
C LYS A 78 12.47 -7.78 -9.08
N ARG A 79 11.43 -8.26 -9.75
CA ARG A 79 11.40 -8.46 -11.22
C ARG A 79 11.17 -7.17 -12.03
N LYS A 80 11.16 -5.99 -11.39
CA LYS A 80 10.78 -4.68 -11.97
C LYS A 80 11.91 -3.64 -11.87
#